data_AF-A0A7S1PFB8-F1
#
_entry.id   AF-A0A7S1PFB8-F1
#
_cell.length_a   1.000
_cell.length_b   1.000
_cell.length_c   1.000
_cell.angle_alpha   90.00
_cell.angle_beta   90.00
_cell.angle_gamma   90.00
#
_symmetry.space_group_name_H-M   'P 1'
#
loop_
_entity.id
_entity.type
_entity.pdbx_description
1 polymer ?
#
loop_
_entity_poly.entity_id
_entity_poly.type
_entity_poly.pdbx_seq_one_letter_code
_entity_poly.pdbx_strand_id
1 'polypeptide(L)'
;TMNYMRILNKNLPRNIRIVGWTLVDSSFDARFSCLARVYKYFFVKRNKNVDKMQEAARYLFGEHDFRNFCKLNVVETVKYTRSVLYCNVQRSECSVCLKVPHPLLADNGDAEVWEIEICGRSFLWHMVRSIVSVLFLVGDGKEEPDVVKELLNVEKYPSRPQYLIASE
;
A
#
# COMPACT_ATOMS: atom_id res chain seq x y z
N THR A 1 13.42 -27.59 -24.23
CA THR A 1 12.20 -27.09 -23.56
C THR A 1 11.81 -25.76 -24.16
N MET A 2 10.54 -25.54 -24.49
CA MET A 2 10.08 -24.31 -25.15
C MET A 2 10.23 -23.09 -24.22
N ASN A 3 10.82 -22.00 -24.70
CA ASN A 3 11.03 -20.80 -23.89
C ASN A 3 9.77 -19.92 -23.91
N TYR A 4 8.78 -20.31 -23.10
CA TYR A 4 7.48 -19.64 -22.98
C TYR A 4 7.61 -18.15 -22.68
N MET A 5 8.48 -17.75 -21.75
CA MET A 5 8.67 -16.35 -21.38
C MET A 5 9.07 -15.50 -22.58
N ARG A 6 10.06 -15.95 -23.37
CA ARG A 6 10.52 -15.20 -24.56
C ARG A 6 9.42 -15.10 -25.63
N ILE A 7 8.68 -16.18 -25.86
CA ILE A 7 7.64 -16.23 -26.90
C ILE A 7 6.47 -15.32 -26.53
N LEU A 8 5.98 -15.41 -25.30
CA LEU A 8 4.84 -14.62 -24.83
C LEU A 8 5.20 -13.13 -24.74
N ASN A 9 6.38 -12.79 -24.19
CA ASN A 9 6.82 -11.39 -24.10
C ASN A 9 7.00 -10.71 -25.46
N LYS A 10 7.24 -11.45 -26.54
CA LYS A 10 7.28 -10.86 -27.90
C LYS A 10 5.92 -10.38 -28.41
N ASN A 11 4.82 -10.91 -27.85
CA ASN A 11 3.46 -10.61 -28.27
C ASN A 11 2.76 -9.63 -27.32
N LEU A 12 3.40 -9.26 -26.20
CA LEU A 12 2.83 -8.34 -25.21
C LEU A 12 3.25 -6.88 -25.50
N PRO A 13 2.40 -5.90 -25.15
CA PRO A 13 2.79 -4.50 -25.12
C PRO A 13 4.03 -4.25 -24.26
N ARG A 14 4.80 -3.20 -24.55
CA ARG A 14 6.09 -2.92 -23.88
C ARG A 14 5.99 -2.75 -22.35
N ASN A 15 4.82 -2.36 -21.85
CA ASN A 15 4.52 -2.13 -20.44
C ASN A 15 3.99 -3.37 -19.69
N ILE A 16 3.85 -4.52 -20.37
CA ILE A 16 3.44 -5.78 -19.75
C ILE A 16 4.51 -6.84 -20.03
N ARG A 17 4.98 -7.53 -18.99
CA ARG A 17 5.95 -8.62 -19.14
C ARG A 17 5.62 -9.78 -18.22
N ILE A 18 5.80 -10.99 -18.74
CA ILE A 18 5.87 -12.23 -17.97
C ILE A 18 7.28 -12.36 -17.43
N VAL A 19 7.39 -12.42 -16.10
CA VAL A 19 8.67 -12.51 -15.38
C VAL A 19 8.95 -13.90 -14.82
N GLY A 20 7.97 -14.80 -14.86
CA GLY A 20 8.09 -16.16 -14.38
C GLY A 20 6.87 -17.00 -14.76
N TRP A 21 7.03 -18.31 -14.69
CA TRP A 21 5.96 -19.29 -14.83
C TRP A 21 6.31 -20.54 -14.03
N THR A 22 5.29 -21.28 -13.61
CA THR A 22 5.44 -22.59 -12.96
C THR A 22 4.25 -23.47 -13.30
N LEU A 23 4.41 -24.78 -13.19
CA LEU A 23 3.31 -25.71 -13.16
C LEU A 23 2.63 -25.64 -11.78
N VAL A 24 1.31 -25.81 -11.76
CA VAL A 24 0.47 -25.81 -10.56
C VAL A 24 -0.47 -27.00 -10.61
N ASP A 25 -0.97 -27.39 -9.44
CA ASP A 25 -2.02 -28.41 -9.34
C ASP A 25 -3.32 -27.94 -10.05
N SER A 26 -4.09 -28.88 -10.57
CA SER A 26 -5.38 -28.60 -11.22
C SER A 26 -6.41 -27.89 -10.33
N SER A 27 -6.28 -28.01 -9.01
CA SER A 27 -7.13 -27.35 -8.01
C SER A 27 -6.66 -25.92 -7.65
N PHE A 28 -5.52 -25.47 -8.17
CA PHE A 28 -4.99 -24.14 -7.87
C PHE A 28 -5.85 -23.02 -8.47
N ASP A 29 -6.19 -22.03 -7.64
CA ASP A 29 -6.84 -20.80 -8.07
C ASP A 29 -6.00 -19.58 -7.63
N ALA A 30 -5.60 -18.74 -8.59
CA ALA A 30 -4.73 -17.60 -8.32
C ALA A 30 -5.33 -16.58 -7.31
N ARG A 31 -6.65 -16.53 -7.18
CA ARG A 31 -7.36 -15.65 -6.25
C ARG A 31 -7.57 -16.31 -4.90
N PHE A 32 -8.11 -17.53 -4.88
CA PHE A 32 -8.56 -18.21 -3.67
C PHE A 32 -7.45 -18.98 -2.97
N SER A 33 -6.45 -19.49 -3.69
CA SER A 33 -5.24 -20.09 -3.11
C SER A 33 -4.22 -19.04 -2.63
N CYS A 34 -4.46 -17.75 -2.87
CA CYS A 34 -3.59 -16.66 -2.44
C CYS A 34 -3.66 -16.46 -0.90
N LEU A 35 -2.51 -16.61 -0.23
CA LEU A 35 -2.40 -16.48 1.23
C LEU A 35 -2.39 -15.02 1.72
N ALA A 36 -1.67 -14.15 1.00
CA ALA A 36 -1.54 -12.74 1.32
C ALA A 36 -1.15 -11.93 0.08
N ARG A 37 -1.41 -10.63 0.14
CA ARG A 37 -1.04 -9.63 -0.87
C ARG A 37 -0.18 -8.58 -0.20
N VAL A 38 0.90 -8.18 -0.86
CA VAL A 38 1.81 -7.13 -0.40
C VAL A 38 1.74 -5.97 -1.36
N TYR A 39 1.55 -4.76 -0.83
CA TYR A 39 1.63 -3.51 -1.58
C TYR A 39 2.77 -2.68 -1.02
N LYS A 40 3.58 -2.08 -1.92
CA LYS A 40 4.61 -1.09 -1.58
C LYS A 40 4.23 0.25 -2.16
N TYR A 41 4.33 1.31 -1.36
CA TYR A 41 4.12 2.68 -1.78
C TYR A 41 5.40 3.48 -1.55
N PHE A 42 6.04 3.93 -2.62
CA PHE A 42 7.31 4.66 -2.55
C PHE A 42 7.06 6.17 -2.44
N PHE A 43 7.83 6.85 -1.61
CA PHE A 43 7.74 8.30 -1.42
C PHE A 43 9.09 8.91 -1.09
N VAL A 44 9.26 10.20 -1.39
CA VAL A 44 10.44 10.95 -0.95
C VAL A 44 10.18 11.46 0.47
N LYS A 45 11.08 11.16 1.42
CA LYS A 45 10.90 11.52 2.84
C LYS A 45 10.66 13.01 3.05
N ARG A 46 11.52 13.85 2.45
CA ARG A 46 11.58 15.30 2.71
C ARG A 46 11.51 15.56 4.23
N ASN A 47 10.53 16.34 4.68
CA ASN A 47 10.34 16.73 6.07
C ASN A 47 9.39 15.81 6.85
N LYS A 48 8.97 14.67 6.28
CA LYS A 48 8.04 13.76 6.97
C LYS A 48 8.66 13.19 8.25
N ASN A 49 7.88 13.21 9.32
CA ASN A 49 8.18 12.56 10.59
C ASN A 49 7.89 11.05 10.47
N VAL A 50 8.93 10.30 10.10
CA VAL A 50 8.84 8.85 9.88
C VAL A 50 8.50 8.11 11.17
N ASP A 51 9.03 8.52 12.32
CA ASP A 51 8.80 7.82 13.59
C ASP A 51 7.32 7.83 13.96
N LYS A 52 6.65 8.98 13.77
CA LYS A 52 5.19 9.09 13.93
C LYS A 52 4.43 8.24 12.91
N MET A 53 4.90 8.17 11.66
CA MET A 53 4.29 7.30 10.65
C MET A 53 4.42 5.82 11.02
N GLN A 54 5.57 5.40 11.52
CA GLN A 54 5.82 4.04 11.99
C GLN A 54 4.93 3.70 13.20
N GLU A 55 4.76 4.63 14.13
CA GLU A 55 3.85 4.46 15.26
C GLU A 55 2.41 4.26 14.78
N ALA A 56 1.91 5.14 13.91
CA ALA A 56 0.57 5.05 13.34
C ALA A 56 0.35 3.73 12.57
N ALA A 57 1.37 3.28 11.83
CA ALA A 57 1.32 2.04 11.06
C ALA A 57 1.17 0.79 11.94
N ARG A 58 1.74 0.79 13.16
CA ARG A 58 1.60 -0.34 14.10
C ARG A 58 0.15 -0.60 14.49
N TYR A 59 -0.69 0.43 14.56
CA TYR A 59 -2.10 0.29 14.94
C TYR A 59 -2.93 -0.43 13.88
N LEU A 60 -2.44 -0.58 12.65
CA LEU A 60 -3.12 -1.32 11.59
C LEU A 60 -3.02 -2.84 11.77
N PHE A 61 -2.06 -3.34 12.55
CA PHE A 61 -1.83 -4.78 12.74
C PHE A 61 -3.07 -5.46 13.35
N GLY A 62 -3.43 -6.63 12.81
CA GLY A 62 -4.53 -7.45 13.31
C GLY A 62 -5.77 -7.39 12.43
N GLU A 63 -6.91 -7.76 13.03
CA GLU A 63 -8.21 -7.79 12.37
C GLU A 63 -9.06 -6.60 12.83
N HIS A 64 -9.46 -5.75 11.89
CA HIS A 64 -10.22 -4.53 12.17
C HIS A 64 -11.29 -4.28 11.12
N ASP A 65 -12.28 -3.44 11.46
CA ASP A 65 -13.21 -2.87 10.48
C ASP A 65 -12.56 -1.66 9.78
N PHE A 66 -12.29 -1.80 8.48
CA PHE A 66 -11.60 -0.79 7.70
C PHE A 66 -12.53 0.12 6.88
N ARG A 67 -13.82 0.23 7.24
CA ARG A 67 -14.79 1.06 6.49
C ARG A 67 -14.34 2.51 6.32
N ASN A 68 -13.70 3.09 7.35
CA ASN A 68 -13.19 4.45 7.34
C ASN A 68 -11.90 4.61 6.52
N PHE A 69 -11.30 3.50 6.09
CA PHE A 69 -10.13 3.49 5.20
C PHE A 69 -10.48 3.07 3.76
N CYS A 70 -11.73 2.79 3.42
CA CYS A 70 -12.10 2.39 2.07
C CYS A 70 -13.04 3.39 1.40
N LYS A 71 -13.17 3.27 0.07
CA LYS A 71 -14.30 3.89 -0.63
C LYS A 71 -15.51 3.00 -0.42
N LEU A 72 -16.53 3.53 0.26
CA LEU A 72 -17.78 2.80 0.50
C LEU A 72 -18.45 2.51 -0.84
N ASN A 73 -18.61 1.24 -1.17
CA ASN A 73 -19.51 0.78 -2.22
C ASN A 73 -20.61 -0.07 -1.56
N VAL A 74 -21.70 0.59 -1.22
CA VAL A 74 -22.81 0.03 -0.41
C VAL A 74 -23.53 -1.11 -1.13
N VAL A 75 -23.37 -1.22 -2.46
CA VAL A 75 -24.03 -2.25 -3.28
C VAL A 75 -23.27 -3.59 -3.22
N GLU A 76 -21.95 -3.57 -3.05
CA GLU A 76 -21.11 -4.78 -3.22
C GLU A 76 -20.45 -5.26 -1.92
N THR A 77 -20.33 -4.40 -0.90
CA THR A 77 -19.54 -4.71 0.30
C THR A 77 -20.40 -4.75 1.56
N VAL A 78 -20.67 -5.96 2.04
CA VAL A 78 -21.35 -6.22 3.32
C VAL A 78 -20.39 -6.45 4.49
N LYS A 79 -19.12 -6.80 4.24
CA LYS A 79 -18.11 -7.05 5.29
C LYS A 79 -16.85 -6.19 5.10
N TYR A 80 -16.62 -5.28 6.05
CA TYR A 80 -15.50 -4.34 6.06
C TYR A 80 -14.30 -4.82 6.90
N THR A 81 -14.45 -5.93 7.62
CA THR A 81 -13.38 -6.51 8.40
C THR A 81 -12.28 -7.08 7.52
N ARG A 82 -11.02 -6.70 7.75
CA ARG A 82 -9.83 -7.23 7.06
C ARG A 82 -8.74 -7.53 8.06
N SER A 83 -7.83 -8.44 7.69
CA SER A 83 -6.65 -8.80 8.46
C SER A 83 -5.40 -8.25 7.79
N VAL A 84 -4.73 -7.32 8.47
CA VAL A 84 -3.42 -6.79 8.11
C VAL A 84 -2.38 -7.54 8.94
N LEU A 85 -1.43 -8.16 8.26
CA LEU A 85 -0.37 -8.97 8.86
C LEU A 85 0.81 -8.11 9.31
N TYR A 86 1.12 -7.05 8.57
CA TYR A 86 2.07 -6.01 8.97
C TYR A 86 1.89 -4.75 8.10
N CYS A 87 2.37 -3.62 8.61
CA CYS A 87 2.53 -2.37 7.88
C CYS A 87 3.82 -1.69 8.34
N ASN A 88 4.81 -1.57 7.45
CA ASN A 88 6.13 -1.05 7.75
C ASN A 88 6.39 0.24 6.98
N VAL A 89 7.02 1.21 7.63
CA VAL A 89 7.53 2.43 6.99
C VAL A 89 9.04 2.41 7.15
N GLN A 90 9.76 2.24 6.04
CA GLN A 90 11.20 2.01 6.05
C GLN A 90 11.89 2.71 4.90
N ARG A 91 13.20 2.96 5.05
CA ARG A 91 14.01 3.47 3.96
C ARG A 91 14.01 2.44 2.84
N SER A 92 13.80 2.87 1.60
CA SER A 92 13.75 1.96 0.47
C SER A 92 15.16 1.56 0.05
N GLU A 93 15.38 0.28 -0.25
CA GLU A 93 16.64 -0.21 -0.82
C GLU A 93 16.93 0.41 -2.20
N CYS A 94 15.88 0.86 -2.91
CA CYS A 94 15.99 1.60 -4.16
C CYS A 94 16.54 3.04 -4.02
N SER A 95 16.83 3.50 -2.80
CA SER A 95 17.38 4.85 -2.56
C SER A 95 18.76 5.08 -3.18
N VAL A 96 19.43 4.02 -3.67
CA VAL A 96 20.72 4.10 -4.40
C VAL A 96 20.53 4.42 -5.89
N CYS A 97 19.33 4.24 -6.45
CA CYS A 97 19.14 4.14 -7.91
C CYS A 97 18.63 5.43 -8.58
N LEU A 98 18.16 6.43 -7.83
CA LEU A 98 17.59 7.65 -8.40
C LEU A 98 18.65 8.73 -8.63
N LYS A 99 19.68 8.42 -9.43
CA LYS A 99 20.48 9.45 -10.13
C LYS A 99 19.82 9.88 -11.43
N VAL A 100 18.49 9.95 -11.44
CA VAL A 100 17.72 10.40 -12.60
C VAL A 100 17.32 11.84 -12.31
N PRO A 101 17.65 12.81 -13.17
CA PRO A 101 17.14 14.17 -13.04
C PRO A 101 15.61 14.10 -13.14
N HIS A 102 14.92 14.17 -12.01
CA HIS A 102 13.46 14.17 -11.95
C HIS A 102 13.03 15.41 -11.17
N PRO A 103 12.06 16.22 -11.65
CA PRO A 103 11.67 17.49 -11.01
C PRO A 103 11.24 17.38 -9.53
N LEU A 104 10.93 16.18 -9.06
CA LEU A 104 10.57 15.90 -7.66
C LEU A 104 11.77 15.63 -6.73
N LEU A 105 12.94 15.33 -7.32
CA LEU A 105 14.21 15.10 -6.64
C LEU A 105 14.98 16.42 -6.74
N ALA A 106 15.04 17.17 -5.65
CA ALA A 106 15.58 18.53 -5.63
C ALA A 106 17.06 18.60 -6.07
N ASP A 107 17.43 19.78 -6.58
CA ASP A 107 18.70 20.16 -7.25
C ASP A 107 20.04 19.81 -6.56
N ASN A 108 20.05 19.24 -5.34
CA ASN A 108 21.28 19.14 -4.53
C ASN A 108 21.58 17.74 -3.96
N GLY A 109 21.12 16.67 -4.61
CA GLY A 109 21.54 15.31 -4.26
C GLY A 109 20.87 14.75 -3.00
N ASP A 110 20.64 13.45 -3.02
CA ASP A 110 20.10 12.64 -1.91
C ASP A 110 18.63 12.90 -1.51
N ALA A 111 17.73 12.81 -2.48
CA ALA A 111 16.33 12.54 -2.18
C ALA A 111 16.19 11.13 -1.57
N GLU A 112 16.09 11.07 -0.24
CA GLU A 112 15.92 9.81 0.46
C GLU A 112 14.54 9.19 0.13
N VAL A 113 14.57 8.09 -0.61
CA VAL A 113 13.38 7.31 -0.96
C VAL A 113 13.04 6.37 0.18
N TRP A 114 11.79 6.42 0.60
CA TRP A 114 11.19 5.55 1.60
C TRP A 114 10.05 4.77 0.98
N GLU A 115 9.65 3.70 1.66
CA GLU A 115 8.53 2.87 1.26
C GLU A 115 7.61 2.58 2.45
N ILE A 116 6.32 2.52 2.16
CA ILE A 116 5.30 1.94 3.03
C ILE A 116 4.96 0.57 2.46
N GLU A 117 5.29 -0.49 3.17
CA GLU A 117 4.96 -1.86 2.81
C GLU A 117 3.83 -2.38 3.69
N ILE A 118 2.71 -2.77 3.08
CA ILE A 118 1.56 -3.33 3.79
C ILE A 118 1.23 -4.71 3.24
N CYS A 119 1.09 -5.67 4.16
CA CYS A 119 0.72 -7.04 3.86
C CYS A 119 -0.59 -7.41 4.57
N GLY A 120 -1.49 -8.05 3.83
CA GLY A 120 -2.78 -8.48 4.36
C GLY A 120 -3.38 -9.60 3.54
N ARG A 121 -4.37 -10.29 4.10
CA ARG A 121 -5.05 -11.41 3.41
C ARG A 121 -5.87 -10.92 2.22
N SER A 122 -6.55 -9.79 2.38
CA SER A 122 -7.29 -9.09 1.34
C SER A 122 -7.47 -7.62 1.73
N PHE A 123 -7.80 -6.78 0.76
CA PHE A 123 -7.99 -5.34 0.95
C PHE A 123 -9.34 -4.91 0.38
N LEU A 124 -9.95 -3.88 0.97
CA LEU A 124 -11.13 -3.22 0.41
C LEU A 124 -10.75 -2.28 -0.73
N TRP A 125 -11.73 -1.85 -1.51
CA TRP A 125 -11.52 -0.87 -2.57
C TRP A 125 -10.96 0.44 -2.00
N HIS A 126 -9.85 0.92 -2.58
CA HIS A 126 -9.04 2.06 -2.10
C HIS A 126 -8.44 1.95 -0.68
N MET A 127 -8.54 0.80 0.01
CA MET A 127 -8.08 0.63 1.39
C MET A 127 -6.64 1.10 1.61
N VAL A 128 -5.71 0.53 0.83
CA VAL A 128 -4.27 0.83 0.95
C VAL A 128 -3.99 2.31 0.68
N ARG A 129 -4.65 2.92 -0.30
CA ARG A 129 -4.43 4.33 -0.66
C ARG A 129 -4.91 5.27 0.44
N SER A 130 -6.05 4.99 1.06
CA SER A 130 -6.52 5.83 2.18
C SER A 130 -5.63 5.66 3.40
N ILE A 131 -5.16 4.45 3.71
CA ILE A 131 -4.18 4.21 4.77
C ILE A 131 -2.93 5.07 4.53
N VAL A 132 -2.34 4.99 3.34
CA VAL A 132 -1.16 5.78 2.97
C VAL A 132 -1.44 7.29 3.11
N SER A 133 -2.62 7.75 2.73
CA SER A 133 -3.01 9.17 2.86
C SER A 133 -3.01 9.63 4.32
N VAL A 134 -3.58 8.82 5.22
CA VAL A 134 -3.58 9.12 6.67
C VAL A 134 -2.16 9.09 7.23
N LEU A 135 -1.35 8.09 6.86
CA LEU A 135 0.06 8.05 7.27
C LEU A 135 0.83 9.29 6.77
N PHE A 136 0.53 9.80 5.57
CA PHE A 136 1.14 11.04 5.10
C PHE A 136 0.70 12.27 5.89
N LEU A 137 -0.56 12.35 6.33
CA LEU A 137 -1.01 13.44 7.22
C LEU A 137 -0.29 13.39 8.56
N VAL A 138 -0.11 12.21 9.13
CA VAL A 138 0.69 12.00 10.33
C VAL A 138 2.15 12.40 10.11
N GLY A 139 2.75 11.96 9.00
CA GLY A 139 4.12 12.33 8.62
C GLY A 139 4.30 13.83 8.41
N ASP A 140 3.28 14.52 7.89
CA ASP A 140 3.27 15.98 7.70
C ASP A 140 2.92 16.75 8.99
N GLY A 141 2.67 16.07 10.11
CA GLY A 141 2.30 16.68 11.39
C GLY A 141 0.90 17.31 11.40
N LYS A 142 0.03 16.93 10.46
CA LYS A 142 -1.36 17.41 10.36
C LYS A 142 -2.34 16.57 11.18
N GLU A 143 -1.91 15.39 11.58
CA GLU A 143 -2.65 14.46 12.43
C GLU A 143 -1.67 13.79 13.41
N GLU A 144 -2.18 13.35 14.55
CA GLU A 144 -1.40 12.53 15.49
C GLU A 144 -1.53 11.03 15.16
N PRO A 145 -0.55 10.18 15.53
CA PRO A 145 -0.58 8.74 15.20
C PRO A 145 -1.86 8.01 15.62
N ASP A 146 -2.47 8.45 16.73
CA ASP A 146 -3.70 7.88 17.26
C ASP A 146 -4.91 8.02 16.33
N VAL A 147 -4.88 8.92 15.34
CA VAL A 147 -5.93 9.03 14.31
C VAL A 147 -6.23 7.68 13.64
N VAL A 148 -5.24 6.79 13.54
CA VAL A 148 -5.45 5.45 12.99
C VAL A 148 -6.35 4.62 13.91
N LYS A 149 -6.10 4.60 15.23
CA LYS A 149 -6.96 3.90 16.20
C LYS A 149 -8.37 4.47 16.17
N GLU A 150 -8.47 5.79 16.08
CA GLU A 150 -9.73 6.50 16.01
C GLU A 150 -10.55 6.05 14.80
N LEU A 151 -9.95 6.06 13.60
CA LEU A 151 -10.63 5.64 12.39
C LEU A 151 -10.98 4.13 12.36
N LEU A 152 -10.23 3.28 13.08
CA LEU A 152 -10.58 1.87 13.26
C LEU A 152 -11.72 1.65 14.28
N ASN A 153 -11.96 2.62 15.17
CA ASN A 153 -13.07 2.58 16.13
C ASN A 153 -14.37 3.10 15.49
N VAL A 154 -15.11 2.18 14.87
CA VAL A 154 -16.37 2.47 14.18
C VAL A 154 -17.52 2.87 15.10
N GLU A 155 -17.46 2.56 16.40
CA GLU A 155 -18.47 2.97 17.38
C GLU A 155 -18.32 4.46 17.72
N LYS A 156 -17.07 4.94 17.86
CA LYS A 156 -16.76 6.34 18.11
C LYS A 156 -16.89 7.20 16.84
N TYR A 157 -16.57 6.64 15.68
CA TYR A 157 -16.59 7.35 14.39
C TYR A 157 -17.41 6.58 13.33
N PRO A 158 -18.74 6.80 13.28
CA PRO A 158 -19.64 6.04 12.40
C PRO A 158 -19.47 6.39 10.91
N SER A 159 -18.80 7.50 10.59
CA SER A 159 -18.48 7.90 9.22
C SER A 159 -17.13 8.63 9.13
N ARG A 160 -16.46 8.46 7.99
CA ARG A 160 -15.12 9.01 7.72
C ARG A 160 -15.15 10.54 7.58
N PRO A 161 -14.21 11.29 8.17
CA PRO A 161 -13.88 12.65 7.73
C PRO A 161 -13.39 12.64 6.26
N GLN A 162 -13.75 13.63 5.45
CA GLN A 162 -13.32 13.67 4.04
C GLN A 162 -11.82 14.00 3.93
N TYR A 163 -10.97 12.98 3.76
CA TYR A 163 -9.56 13.16 3.38
C TYR A 163 -9.35 12.92 1.88
N LEU A 164 -8.50 13.75 1.26
CA LEU A 164 -8.03 13.56 -0.12
C LEU A 164 -7.29 12.21 -0.25
N ILE A 165 -7.57 11.47 -1.33
CA ILE A 165 -6.89 10.20 -1.60
C ILE A 165 -5.51 10.50 -2.19
N ALA A 166 -4.47 9.80 -1.74
CA ALA A 166 -3.12 9.87 -2.31
C ALA A 166 -3.16 9.68 -3.84
N SER A 167 -2.24 10.32 -4.57
CA SER A 167 -2.21 10.34 -6.05
C SER A 167 -1.94 8.96 -6.67
N GLU A 168 -2.32 8.79 -7.93
CA GLU A 168 -1.97 7.60 -8.74
C GLU A 168 -0.46 7.42 -8.87
#